data_AF-A0A0S9DVV4-F1
#
_entry.id   AF-A0A0S9DVV4-F1
#
_cell.length_a   1.000
_cell.length_b   1.000
_cell.length_c   1.000
_cell.angle_alpha   90.00
_cell.angle_beta   90.00
_cell.angle_gamma   90.00
#
_symmetry.space_group_name_H-M   'P 1'
#
loop_
_entity.id
_entity.type
_entity.pdbx_description
1 polymer ?
#
loop_
_entity_poly.entity_id
_entity_poly.type
_entity_poly.pdbx_seq_one_letter_code
_entity_poly.pdbx_strand_id
1 'polypeptide(L)'
;MTDKRGGSAPGFGGLAKDDAQRRGLSMHDYGVYKGSTGSLVKPVNSARGLLILSIILTVLGIALLALIGSSIAQELGYLARPDNYTQLSPVMAVFLGLTFIFPVWSWIMFAKERRAQKSRVSKGLPKDLR
;
A
#
# COMPACT_ATOMS: atom_id res chain seq x y z
N MET A 1 -41.41 2.78 19.04
CA MET A 1 -40.05 3.35 19.22
C MET A 1 -39.07 2.53 18.41
N THR A 2 -38.81 2.93 17.17
CA THR A 2 -37.87 2.27 16.26
C THR A 2 -36.54 3.02 16.32
N ASP A 3 -35.55 2.42 17.00
CA ASP A 3 -34.17 2.91 17.03
C ASP A 3 -33.51 2.60 15.67
N LYS A 4 -33.54 3.60 14.77
CA LYS A 4 -32.73 3.61 13.55
C LYS A 4 -31.28 3.91 13.95
N ARG A 5 -30.53 2.89 14.38
CA ARG A 5 -29.07 2.99 14.42
C ARG A 5 -28.55 2.97 12.99
N GLY A 6 -28.26 4.16 12.48
CA GLY A 6 -27.43 4.36 11.30
C GLY A 6 -26.09 3.68 11.52
N GLY A 7 -25.97 2.46 11.01
CA GLY A 7 -24.72 1.71 10.97
C GLY A 7 -23.75 2.43 10.04
N SER A 8 -22.99 3.36 10.60
CA SER A 8 -21.76 3.84 9.96
C SER A 8 -20.94 2.59 9.63
N ALA A 9 -20.62 2.38 8.36
CA ALA A 9 -19.80 1.26 7.93
C ALA A 9 -18.56 1.21 8.86
N PRO A 10 -18.30 0.08 9.56
CA PRO A 10 -17.23 0.04 10.53
C PRO A 10 -15.94 0.39 9.82
N GLY A 11 -15.36 1.54 10.17
CA GLY A 11 -14.09 1.97 9.59
C GLY A 11 -13.07 0.83 9.75
N PHE A 12 -12.22 0.63 8.76
CA PHE A 12 -11.25 -0.48 8.73
C PHE A 12 -10.41 -0.60 10.03
N GLY A 13 -10.25 0.48 10.79
CA GLY A 13 -9.61 0.47 12.11
C GLY A 13 -10.38 -0.27 13.21
N GLY A 14 -11.72 -0.32 13.14
CA GLY A 14 -12.56 -1.13 14.04
C GLY A 14 -12.44 -2.62 13.71
N LEU A 15 -12.52 -2.97 12.42
CA LEU A 15 -12.38 -4.35 11.95
C LEU A 15 -11.04 -4.98 12.36
N ALA A 16 -9.94 -4.21 12.29
CA ALA A 16 -8.62 -4.67 12.71
C ALA A 16 -8.52 -4.89 14.22
N LYS A 17 -9.14 -4.03 15.04
CA LYS A 17 -9.16 -4.19 16.50
C LYS A 17 -9.99 -5.39 16.91
N ASP A 18 -11.15 -5.58 16.29
CA ASP A 18 -12.06 -6.68 16.60
C ASP A 18 -11.42 -8.03 16.22
N ASP A 19 -10.76 -8.13 15.06
CA ASP A 19 -10.05 -9.34 14.66
C ASP A 19 -8.81 -9.59 15.54
N ALA A 20 -8.09 -8.54 15.95
CA ALA A 20 -6.97 -8.68 16.89
C ALA A 20 -7.44 -9.24 18.25
N GLN A 21 -8.54 -8.69 18.80
CA GLN A 21 -9.14 -9.15 20.05
C GLN A 21 -9.61 -10.60 19.96
N ARG A 22 -10.29 -10.98 18.86
CA ARG A 22 -10.71 -12.37 18.60
C ARG A 22 -9.54 -13.37 18.61
N ARG A 23 -8.36 -12.91 18.21
CA ARG A 23 -7.14 -13.73 18.14
C ARG A 23 -6.28 -13.63 19.41
N GLY A 24 -6.75 -12.93 20.45
CA GLY A 24 -6.00 -12.71 21.69
C GLY A 24 -4.71 -11.89 21.49
N LEU A 25 -4.65 -11.07 20.45
CA LEU A 25 -3.48 -10.29 20.08
C LEU A 25 -3.69 -8.81 20.42
N SER A 26 -2.62 -8.15 20.89
CA SER A 26 -2.60 -6.70 20.95
C SER A 26 -2.55 -6.09 19.54
N MET A 27 -3.04 -4.86 19.34
CA MET A 27 -2.92 -4.18 18.05
C MET A 27 -1.46 -4.03 17.57
N HIS A 28 -0.53 -3.95 18.51
CA HIS A 28 0.91 -3.90 18.22
C HIS A 28 1.41 -5.23 17.65
N ASP A 29 0.96 -6.36 18.22
CA ASP A 29 1.30 -7.69 17.73
C ASP A 29 0.47 -8.06 16.49
N TYR A 30 -0.69 -7.45 16.28
CA TYR A 30 -1.54 -7.75 15.13
C TYR A 30 -1.01 -7.14 13.82
N GLY A 31 -0.43 -5.94 13.87
CA GLY A 31 0.23 -5.32 12.72
C GLY A 31 -0.76 -4.85 11.64
N VAL A 32 -0.64 -5.39 10.42
CA VAL A 32 -1.53 -5.10 9.29
C VAL A 32 -2.78 -5.98 9.34
N TYR A 33 -3.94 -5.40 9.04
CA TYR A 33 -5.23 -6.10 8.98
C TYR A 33 -5.15 -7.40 8.17
N LYS A 34 -5.70 -8.51 8.67
CA LYS A 34 -5.64 -9.82 8.01
C LYS A 34 -6.96 -10.23 7.37
N GLY A 35 -8.06 -9.59 7.74
CA GLY A 35 -9.36 -9.93 7.18
C GLY A 35 -9.47 -9.61 5.70
N SER A 36 -10.31 -10.38 5.01
CA SER A 36 -10.63 -10.20 3.59
C SER A 36 -11.98 -9.49 3.38
N THR A 37 -12.52 -8.80 4.39
CA THR A 37 -13.82 -8.15 4.30
C THR A 37 -13.85 -7.16 3.13
N GLY A 38 -14.66 -7.44 2.10
CA GLY A 38 -14.75 -6.65 0.89
C GLY A 38 -13.70 -6.94 -0.20
N SER A 39 -12.83 -7.93 -0.02
CA SER A 39 -11.83 -8.33 -1.01
C SER A 39 -12.15 -9.70 -1.61
N LEU A 40 -12.21 -9.78 -2.94
CA LEU A 40 -12.35 -11.04 -3.67
C LEU A 40 -11.09 -11.91 -3.60
N VAL A 41 -9.93 -11.27 -3.35
CA VAL A 41 -8.61 -11.90 -3.33
C VAL A 41 -8.06 -11.89 -1.91
N LYS A 42 -7.38 -12.98 -1.51
CA LYS A 42 -6.70 -13.02 -0.21
C LYS A 42 -5.63 -11.93 -0.13
N PRO A 43 -5.67 -11.07 0.89
CA PRO A 43 -4.77 -9.94 0.95
C PRO A 43 -3.35 -10.38 1.33
N VAL A 44 -2.35 -9.81 0.65
CA VAL A 44 -0.93 -10.13 0.85
C VAL A 44 -0.40 -9.30 2.03
N ASN A 45 -0.72 -9.72 3.24
CA ASN A 45 -0.43 -8.96 4.47
C ASN A 45 0.67 -9.60 5.35
N SER A 46 1.50 -10.48 4.79
CA SER A 46 2.73 -10.96 5.46
C SER A 46 3.88 -9.99 5.21
N ALA A 47 4.86 -9.89 6.12
CA ALA A 47 5.99 -8.96 5.89
C ALA A 47 6.80 -9.34 4.64
N ARG A 48 6.92 -10.64 4.32
CA ARG A 48 7.61 -11.09 3.11
C ARG A 48 6.85 -10.67 1.86
N GLY A 49 5.53 -10.85 1.84
CA GLY A 49 4.69 -10.44 0.72
C GLY A 49 4.67 -8.93 0.52
N LEU A 50 4.57 -8.16 1.61
CA LEU A 50 4.64 -6.71 1.58
C LEU A 50 6.03 -6.20 1.14
N LEU A 51 7.11 -6.88 1.51
CA LEU A 51 8.46 -6.54 1.02
C LEU A 51 8.55 -6.70 -0.50
N ILE A 52 8.13 -7.86 -1.01
CA ILE A 52 8.14 -8.15 -2.45
C ILE A 52 7.29 -7.10 -3.19
N LEU A 53 6.08 -6.83 -2.69
CA LEU A 53 5.20 -5.82 -3.26
C LEU A 53 5.84 -4.43 -3.25
N SER A 54 6.47 -4.04 -2.15
CA SER A 54 7.14 -2.73 -2.03
C SER A 54 8.27 -2.59 -3.04
N ILE A 55 9.08 -3.64 -3.22
CA ILE A 55 10.16 -3.65 -4.22
C ILE A 55 9.59 -3.51 -5.63
N ILE A 56 8.56 -4.30 -5.98
CA ILE A 56 7.93 -4.24 -7.31
C ILE A 56 7.38 -2.84 -7.58
N LEU A 57 6.65 -2.26 -6.63
CA LEU A 57 6.09 -0.91 -6.76
C LEU A 57 7.18 0.15 -6.87
N THR A 58 8.29 0.02 -6.14
CA THR A 58 9.44 0.91 -6.25
C THR A 58 10.10 0.81 -7.64
N VAL A 59 10.32 -0.39 -8.18
CA VAL A 59 10.91 -0.58 -9.51
C VAL A 59 10.01 0.03 -10.59
N LEU A 60 8.70 -0.22 -10.52
CA LEU A 60 7.73 0.39 -11.44
C LEU A 60 7.71 1.92 -11.31
N GLY A 61 7.77 2.44 -10.07
CA GLY A 61 7.85 3.87 -9.82
C GLY A 61 9.10 4.51 -10.44
N ILE A 62 10.26 3.87 -10.33
CA ILE A 62 11.52 4.34 -10.94
C ILE A 62 11.40 4.34 -12.48
N ALA A 63 10.84 3.28 -13.06
CA ALA A 63 10.64 3.21 -14.52
C ALA A 63 9.71 4.34 -15.01
N LEU A 64 8.59 4.58 -14.31
CA LEU A 64 7.69 5.68 -14.61
C LEU A 64 8.36 7.04 -14.45
N LEU A 65 9.14 7.22 -13.39
CA LEU A 65 9.90 8.45 -13.17
C LEU A 65 10.89 8.73 -14.30
N ALA A 66 11.58 7.69 -14.79
CA ALA A 66 12.49 7.83 -15.92
C ALA A 66 11.76 8.24 -17.20
N LEU A 67 10.60 7.63 -17.48
CA LEU A 67 9.77 7.99 -18.64
C LEU A 67 9.29 9.44 -18.54
N ILE A 68 8.71 9.84 -17.40
CA ILE A 68 8.22 11.21 -17.17
C ILE A 68 9.38 12.21 -17.24
N GLY A 69 10.49 11.93 -16.58
CA GLY A 69 11.68 12.77 -16.59
C GLY A 69 12.22 12.95 -18.01
N SER A 70 12.21 11.89 -18.82
CA SER A 70 12.61 11.97 -20.23
C SER A 70 11.65 12.82 -21.07
N SER A 71 10.33 12.71 -20.86
CA SER A 71 9.34 13.54 -21.54
C SER A 71 9.49 15.02 -21.17
N ILE A 72 9.67 15.33 -19.89
CA ILE A 72 9.89 16.71 -19.42
C ILE A 72 11.20 17.27 -20.00
N ALA A 73 12.29 16.49 -19.98
CA ALA A 73 13.56 16.93 -20.55
C ALA A 73 13.47 17.17 -22.08
N GLN A 74 12.69 16.36 -22.79
CA GLN A 74 12.36 16.58 -24.21
C GLN A 74 11.54 17.87 -24.40
N GLU A 75 10.55 18.12 -23.54
CA GLU A 75 9.75 19.36 -23.55
C GLU A 75 10.58 20.62 -23.30
N LEU A 76 11.57 20.54 -22.41
CA LEU A 76 12.48 21.64 -22.09
C LEU A 76 13.63 21.81 -23.11
N GLY A 77 13.75 20.92 -24.09
CA GLY A 77 14.80 20.97 -25.12
C GLY A 77 16.16 20.42 -24.69
N TYR A 78 16.23 19.74 -23.53
CA TYR A 78 17.44 19.06 -23.07
C TYR A 78 17.67 17.71 -23.76
N LEU A 79 16.64 17.13 -24.37
CA LEU A 79 16.70 15.87 -25.10
C LEU A 79 16.04 16.00 -26.48
N ALA A 80 16.53 15.22 -27.44
CA ALA A 80 15.93 15.13 -28.78
C ALA A 80 14.51 14.53 -28.70
N ARG A 81 13.58 15.12 -29.45
CA ARG A 81 12.20 14.63 -29.58
C ARG A 81 12.10 13.66 -30.75
N PRO A 82 11.56 12.45 -30.57
CA PRO A 82 11.24 11.56 -31.68
C PRO A 82 10.00 12.07 -32.42
N ASP A 83 9.83 11.67 -33.68
CA ASP A 83 8.73 12.13 -34.55
C ASP A 83 7.33 11.77 -34.00
N ASN A 84 7.24 10.73 -33.17
CA ASN A 84 6.01 10.28 -32.51
C ASN A 84 5.86 10.81 -31.06
N TYR A 85 6.49 11.93 -30.73
CA TYR A 85 6.41 12.52 -29.39
C TYR A 85 4.97 12.86 -29.01
N THR A 86 4.49 12.28 -27.90
CA THR A 86 3.20 12.63 -27.30
C THR A 86 3.46 13.52 -26.08
N GLN A 87 2.93 14.74 -26.12
CA GLN A 87 3.06 15.68 -25.01
C GLN A 87 2.32 15.19 -23.78
N LEU A 88 2.91 15.39 -22.59
CA LEU A 88 2.24 15.05 -21.35
C LEU A 88 1.13 16.08 -21.07
N SER A 89 -0.14 15.67 -21.06
CA SER A 89 -1.21 16.58 -20.65
C SER A 89 -1.11 16.89 -19.15
N PRO A 90 -1.54 18.09 -18.69
CA PRO A 90 -1.52 18.43 -17.26
C PRO A 90 -2.30 17.42 -16.41
N VAL A 91 -3.42 16.92 -16.92
CA VAL A 91 -4.23 15.90 -16.24
C VAL A 91 -3.46 14.59 -16.10
N MET A 92 -2.77 14.15 -17.16
CA MET A 92 -1.97 12.92 -17.13
C MET A 92 -0.79 13.05 -16.16
N ALA A 93 -0.15 14.23 -16.10
CA ALA A 93 0.92 14.53 -15.14
C ALA A 93 0.46 14.39 -13.69
N VAL A 94 -0.74 14.90 -13.36
CA VAL A 94 -1.31 14.79 -12.00
C VAL A 94 -1.58 13.33 -11.63
N PHE A 95 -2.25 12.57 -12.49
CA PHE A 95 -2.54 11.16 -12.21
C PHE A 95 -1.26 10.33 -12.08
N LEU A 96 -0.25 10.58 -12.92
CA LEU A 96 1.07 9.97 -12.79
C LEU A 96 1.76 10.38 -11.48
N GLY A 97 1.69 11.64 -11.08
CA GLY A 97 2.18 12.12 -9.77
C GLY A 97 1.57 11.35 -8.59
N LEU A 98 0.26 11.11 -8.63
CA LEU A 98 -0.44 10.35 -7.59
C LEU A 98 0.02 8.88 -7.51
N THR A 99 0.55 8.30 -8.60
CA THR A 99 1.05 6.91 -8.56
C THR A 99 2.25 6.74 -7.62
N PHE A 100 3.02 7.79 -7.38
CA PHE A 100 4.17 7.76 -6.45
C PHE A 100 3.77 7.60 -4.98
N ILE A 101 2.48 7.75 -4.64
CA ILE A 101 1.97 7.49 -3.29
C ILE A 101 2.00 5.98 -2.98
N PHE A 102 1.75 5.13 -3.98
CA PHE A 102 1.62 3.68 -3.74
C PHE A 102 2.90 3.01 -3.23
N PRO A 103 4.11 3.27 -3.79
CA PRO A 103 5.35 2.74 -3.24
C PRO A 103 5.56 3.18 -1.78
N VAL A 104 5.37 4.46 -1.48
CA VAL A 104 5.51 4.99 -0.11
C VAL A 104 4.56 4.28 0.86
N TRP A 105 3.29 4.15 0.47
CA TRP A 105 2.29 3.47 1.29
C TRP A 105 2.63 2.00 1.53
N SER A 106 3.13 1.30 0.50
CA SER A 106 3.52 -0.10 0.61
C SER A 106 4.68 -0.31 1.61
N TRP A 107 5.67 0.60 1.61
CA TRP A 107 6.77 0.58 2.57
C TRP A 107 6.32 0.84 4.01
N ILE A 108 5.37 1.76 4.21
CA ILE A 108 4.76 2.01 5.53
C ILE A 108 4.10 0.72 6.06
N MET A 109 3.33 0.05 5.20
CA MET A 109 2.66 -1.20 5.55
C MET A 109 3.66 -2.33 5.85
N PHE A 110 4.71 -2.45 5.03
CA PHE A 110 5.82 -3.38 5.30
C PHE A 110 6.48 -3.11 6.66
N ALA A 111 6.84 -1.86 6.95
CA ALA A 111 7.49 -1.50 8.21
C ALA A 111 6.60 -1.81 9.42
N LYS A 112 5.29 -1.52 9.31
CA LYS A 112 4.30 -1.84 10.34
C LYS A 112 4.24 -3.35 10.59
N GLU A 113 4.13 -4.16 9.54
CA GLU A 113 4.06 -5.62 9.69
C GLU A 113 5.39 -6.19 10.21
N ARG A 114 6.53 -5.66 9.76
CA ARG A 114 7.85 -6.11 10.23
C ARG A 114 8.05 -5.88 11.72
N ARG A 115 7.56 -4.76 12.26
CA ARG A 115 7.57 -4.47 13.71
C ARG A 115 6.68 -5.44 14.48
N ALA A 116 5.46 -5.69 13.99
CA ALA A 116 4.55 -6.65 14.60
C ALA A 116 5.13 -8.07 14.60
N GLN A 117 5.75 -8.50 13.49
CA GLN A 117 6.45 -9.78 13.42
C GLN A 117 7.57 -9.90 14.44
N LYS A 118 8.39 -8.85 14.64
CA LYS A 118 9.46 -8.87 15.66
C LYS A 118 8.87 -9.07 17.06
N SER A 119 7.77 -8.37 17.37
CA SER A 119 7.06 -8.49 18.65
C SER A 119 6.44 -9.87 18.88
N ARG A 120 5.90 -10.50 17.82
CA ARG A 120 5.37 -11.87 17.89
C ARG A 120 6.48 -12.87 18.21
N VAL A 121 7.60 -12.79 17.49
CA VAL A 121 8.75 -13.69 17.68
C VAL A 121 9.31 -13.57 19.10
N SER A 122 9.39 -12.36 19.67
CA SER A 122 9.83 -12.19 21.06
C SER A 122 8.89 -12.78 22.11
N LYS A 123 7.62 -13.03 21.74
CA LYS A 123 6.58 -13.59 22.61
C LYS A 123 6.31 -15.08 22.33
N GLY A 124 7.10 -15.72 21.46
CA GLY A 124 6.87 -17.10 21.03
C GLY A 124 5.63 -17.29 20.14
N LEU A 125 5.07 -16.21 19.60
CA LEU A 125 3.90 -16.25 18.72
C LEU A 125 4.31 -16.54 17.27
N PRO A 126 3.39 -17.08 16.43
CA PRO A 126 3.65 -17.32 15.01
C PRO A 126 4.13 -16.06 14.30
N LYS A 127 5.15 -16.21 13.45
CA LYS A 127 5.71 -15.10 12.67
C LYS A 127 4.68 -14.48 11.74
N ASP A 128 3.93 -15.31 11.03
CA ASP A 128 2.90 -14.90 10.09
C ASP A 128 1.51 -15.29 10.61
N LEU A 129 0.58 -14.33 10.60
CA LEU A 129 -0.82 -14.55 10.92
C LEU A 129 -1.59 -14.76 9.61
N ARG A 130 -2.35 -15.85 9.52
CA ARG A 130 -3.24 -16.15 8.39
C ARG A 130 -4.62 -15.57 8.57
#